data_AF-A0A1J5J3L0-F1
#
_entry.id   AF-A0A1J5J3L0-F1
#
_cell.length_a   1.000
_cell.length_b   1.000
_cell.length_c   1.000
_cell.angle_alpha   90.00
_cell.angle_beta   90.00
_cell.angle_gamma   90.00
#
_symmetry.space_group_name_H-M   'P 1'
#
loop_
_entity.id
_entity.type
_entity.pdbx_description
1 polymer ?
#
loop_
_entity_poly.entity_id
_entity_poly.type
_entity_poly.pdbx_seq_one_letter_code
_entity_poly.pdbx_strand_id
1 'polypeptide(L)'
;MYTLAMQEDSIRIRILDAAARRFTDYGYGKTTIAEIAGDCGMSSGNVYRYFESKEAIAIAGVQQKLEEKSIACETATDTLLPAIEQLRQYLFARLRFTHAFSCGGSHLHELVQLITERHRDVLNCYDERAIDWLEAIVQRGIERGEFRGQPARRSAASIFMASIMFCVPIFMHEPLDVLEERLQAVIDLLHEGLRV
;
A
#
# COMPACT_ATOMS: atom_id res chain seq x y z
N MET A 1 25.85 5.52 -20.53
CA MET A 1 24.92 6.14 -19.55
C MET A 1 23.80 5.17 -19.14
N TYR A 2 23.06 4.57 -20.09
CA TYR A 2 21.96 3.64 -19.80
C TYR A 2 22.33 2.43 -18.91
N THR A 3 23.48 1.78 -19.16
CA THR A 3 23.92 0.58 -18.40
C THR A 3 24.33 0.88 -16.95
N LEU A 4 24.88 2.06 -16.68
CA LEU A 4 25.30 2.45 -15.32
C LEU A 4 24.09 2.77 -14.45
N ALA A 5 23.10 3.49 -14.99
CA ALA A 5 21.83 3.76 -14.30
C ALA A 5 21.09 2.46 -13.95
N MET A 6 21.02 1.50 -14.87
CA MET A 6 20.40 0.19 -14.61
C MET A 6 21.14 -0.63 -13.54
N GLN A 7 22.47 -0.51 -13.46
CA GLN A 7 23.26 -1.15 -12.41
C GLN A 7 23.05 -0.47 -11.05
N GLU A 8 22.94 0.86 -11.02
CA GLU A 8 22.65 1.61 -9.80
C GLU A 8 21.26 1.30 -9.27
N ASP A 9 20.25 1.24 -10.12
CA ASP A 9 18.87 0.86 -9.74
C ASP A 9 18.82 -0.57 -9.22
N SER A 10 19.53 -1.50 -9.86
CA SER A 10 19.63 -2.89 -9.39
C SER A 10 20.25 -3.00 -7.99
N ILE A 11 21.27 -2.18 -7.68
CA ILE A 11 21.88 -2.18 -6.35
C ILE A 11 20.95 -1.55 -5.32
N ARG A 12 20.26 -0.45 -5.65
CA ARG A 12 19.25 0.17 -4.77
C ARG A 12 18.18 -0.85 -4.38
N ILE A 13 17.61 -1.58 -5.35
CA ILE A 13 16.61 -2.61 -5.12
C ILE A 13 17.16 -3.71 -4.18
N ARG A 14 18.39 -4.19 -4.42
CA ARG A 14 19.01 -5.19 -3.55
C ARG A 14 19.16 -4.73 -2.09
N ILE A 15 19.51 -3.46 -1.88
CA ILE A 15 19.60 -2.85 -0.54
C ILE A 15 18.22 -2.78 0.11
N LEU A 16 17.20 -2.35 -0.65
CA LEU A 16 15.82 -2.27 -0.17
C LEU A 16 15.28 -3.65 0.22
N ASP A 17 15.50 -4.68 -0.61
CA ASP A 17 15.07 -6.06 -0.33
C ASP A 17 15.74 -6.63 0.93
N ALA A 18 17.05 -6.41 1.08
CA ALA A 18 17.79 -6.83 2.27
C ALA A 18 17.28 -6.11 3.53
N ALA A 19 17.06 -4.80 3.45
CA ALA A 19 16.54 -4.00 4.54
C ALA A 19 15.11 -4.40 4.91
N ALA A 20 14.23 -4.61 3.93
CA ALA A 20 12.84 -5.01 4.13
C ALA A 20 12.75 -6.34 4.89
N ARG A 21 13.54 -7.34 4.48
CA ARG A 21 13.65 -8.62 5.22
C ARG A 21 14.09 -8.39 6.67
N ARG A 22 15.17 -7.63 6.88
CA ARG A 22 15.67 -7.37 8.23
C ARG A 22 14.69 -6.61 9.11
N PHE A 23 14.02 -5.59 8.59
CA PHE A 23 13.02 -4.83 9.35
C PHE A 23 11.81 -5.70 9.71
N THR A 24 11.44 -6.63 8.84
CA THR A 24 10.33 -7.57 9.07
C THR A 24 10.68 -8.61 10.15
N ASP A 25 11.90 -9.16 10.08
CA ASP A 25 12.34 -10.28 10.93
C ASP A 25 12.93 -9.85 12.29
N TYR A 26 13.64 -8.72 12.34
CA TYR A 26 14.39 -8.27 13.52
C TYR A 26 13.95 -6.91 14.06
N GLY A 27 13.13 -6.18 13.29
CA GLY A 27 12.68 -4.83 13.61
C GLY A 27 13.60 -3.71 13.13
N TYR A 28 12.99 -2.56 12.90
CA TYR A 28 13.69 -1.35 12.44
C TYR A 28 14.71 -0.87 13.47
N GLY A 29 14.36 -0.87 14.76
CA GLY A 29 15.21 -0.37 15.84
C GLY A 29 16.53 -1.13 15.96
N LYS A 30 16.48 -2.47 15.89
CA LYS A 30 17.64 -3.36 16.07
C LYS A 30 18.50 -3.52 14.82
N THR A 31 17.96 -3.25 13.65
CA THR A 31 18.69 -3.39 12.38
C THR A 31 19.70 -2.24 12.18
N THR A 32 20.91 -2.58 11.74
CA THR A 32 21.98 -1.63 11.42
C THR A 32 22.30 -1.58 9.92
N ILE A 33 22.94 -0.50 9.45
CA ILE A 33 23.42 -0.43 8.04
C ILE A 33 24.51 -1.46 7.76
N ALA A 34 25.37 -1.77 8.75
CA ALA A 34 26.44 -2.75 8.58
C ALA A 34 25.90 -4.16 8.30
N GLU A 35 24.83 -4.53 9.02
CA GLU A 35 24.07 -5.74 8.78
C GLU A 35 23.49 -5.76 7.36
N ILE A 36 22.70 -4.74 6.99
CA ILE A 36 22.10 -4.64 5.64
C ILE A 36 23.17 -4.74 4.53
N ALA A 37 24.31 -4.07 4.73
CA ALA A 37 25.44 -4.14 3.82
C ALA A 37 26.02 -5.56 3.71
N GLY A 38 26.13 -6.25 4.84
CA GLY A 38 26.55 -7.65 4.91
C GLY A 38 25.65 -8.59 4.10
N ASP A 39 24.33 -8.45 4.19
CA ASP A 39 23.37 -9.25 3.40
C ASP A 39 23.49 -8.98 1.89
N CYS A 40 23.95 -7.78 1.53
CA CYS A 40 24.18 -7.39 0.15
C CYS A 40 25.59 -7.74 -0.35
N GLY A 41 26.47 -8.27 0.52
CA GLY A 41 27.87 -8.54 0.20
C GLY A 41 28.68 -7.28 -0.09
N MET A 42 28.41 -6.18 0.60
CA MET A 42 29.08 -4.90 0.41
C MET A 42 29.49 -4.23 1.73
N SER A 43 30.31 -3.19 1.66
CA SER A 43 30.65 -2.37 2.82
C SER A 43 29.54 -1.38 3.15
N SER A 44 29.43 -0.97 4.43
CA SER A 44 28.51 0.09 4.85
C SER A 44 28.74 1.38 4.06
N GLY A 45 30.01 1.72 3.78
CA GLY A 45 30.37 2.88 2.96
C GLY A 45 29.80 2.82 1.55
N ASN A 46 29.66 1.62 0.96
CA ASN A 46 29.01 1.48 -0.33
C ASN A 46 27.50 1.70 -0.23
N VAL A 47 26.84 1.23 0.83
CA VAL A 47 25.41 1.51 1.08
C VAL A 47 25.14 3.01 1.19
N TYR A 48 26.03 3.75 1.88
CA TYR A 48 25.91 5.21 2.00
C TYR A 48 26.01 5.98 0.67
N ARG A 49 26.52 5.37 -0.39
CA ARG A 49 26.48 5.97 -1.75
C ARG A 49 25.07 5.98 -2.35
N TYR A 50 24.19 5.10 -1.89
CA TYR A 50 22.82 4.94 -2.40
C TYR A 50 21.77 5.54 -1.47
N PHE A 51 22.01 5.48 -0.15
CA PHE A 51 21.08 5.98 0.85
C PHE A 51 21.82 6.69 1.97
N GLU A 52 21.38 7.90 2.29
CA GLU A 52 22.05 8.76 3.29
C GLU A 52 21.88 8.25 4.72
N SER A 53 20.86 7.42 4.98
CA SER A 53 20.57 6.89 6.31
C SER A 53 19.73 5.60 6.27
N LYS A 54 19.65 4.92 7.42
CA LYS A 54 18.75 3.76 7.61
C LYS A 54 17.29 4.16 7.42
N GLU A 55 16.96 5.37 7.84
CA GLU A 55 15.63 5.94 7.70
C GLU A 55 15.28 6.17 6.22
N ALA A 56 16.21 6.70 5.42
CA ALA A 56 16.03 6.85 3.98
C ALA A 56 15.79 5.50 3.27
N ILE A 57 16.48 4.44 3.70
CA ILE A 57 16.25 3.07 3.21
C ILE A 57 14.83 2.60 3.57
N ALA A 58 14.40 2.80 4.82
CA ALA A 58 13.08 2.40 5.28
C ALA A 58 11.95 3.13 4.52
N ILE A 59 12.07 4.45 4.34
CA ILE A 59 11.09 5.25 3.60
C ILE A 59 10.99 4.78 2.15
N ALA A 60 12.13 4.60 1.48
CA ALA A 60 12.15 4.15 0.10
C ALA A 60 11.54 2.73 -0.07
N GLY A 61 11.79 1.83 0.88
CA GLY A 61 11.16 0.51 0.90
C GLY A 61 9.64 0.57 1.09
N VAL A 62 9.16 1.44 1.99
CA VAL A 62 7.71 1.66 2.19
C VAL A 62 7.07 2.28 0.96
N GLN A 63 7.70 3.30 0.35
CA GLN A 63 7.23 3.90 -0.90
C GLN A 63 7.11 2.85 -2.02
N GLN A 64 8.13 2.01 -2.19
CA GLN A 64 8.08 0.91 -3.16
C GLN A 64 6.91 -0.05 -2.87
N LYS A 65 6.69 -0.41 -1.60
CA LYS A 65 5.59 -1.31 -1.23
C LYS A 65 4.21 -0.70 -1.45
N LEU A 66 4.05 0.59 -1.18
CA LEU A 66 2.80 1.33 -1.44
C LEU A 66 2.54 1.49 -2.95
N GLU A 67 3.60 1.66 -3.74
CA GLU A 67 3.51 1.68 -5.21
C GLU A 67 3.06 0.32 -5.74
N GLU A 68 3.70 -0.77 -5.31
CA GLU A 68 3.30 -2.15 -5.64
C GLU A 68 1.83 -2.40 -5.27
N LYS A 69 1.39 -1.93 -4.09
CA LYS A 69 -0.01 -2.03 -3.66
C LYS A 69 -0.94 -1.29 -4.60
N SER A 70 -0.60 -0.06 -4.98
CA SER A 70 -1.42 0.77 -5.89
C SER A 70 -1.60 0.07 -7.24
N ILE A 71 -0.49 -0.38 -7.84
CA ILE A 71 -0.47 -1.10 -9.12
C ILE A 71 -1.31 -2.38 -9.04
N ALA A 72 -1.17 -3.16 -7.97
CA ALA A 72 -1.94 -4.39 -7.80
C ALA A 72 -3.46 -4.13 -7.73
N CYS A 73 -3.88 -3.06 -7.05
CA CYS A 73 -5.29 -2.71 -6.92
C CYS A 73 -5.86 -2.17 -8.24
N GLU A 74 -5.10 -1.33 -8.94
CA GLU A 74 -5.47 -0.78 -10.24
C GLU A 74 -5.61 -1.91 -11.28
N THR A 75 -4.63 -2.82 -11.34
CA THR A 75 -4.62 -3.96 -12.28
C THR A 75 -5.73 -4.98 -12.01
N ALA A 76 -6.11 -5.15 -10.74
CA ALA A 76 -7.20 -6.05 -10.36
C ALA A 76 -8.60 -5.54 -10.79
N THR A 77 -8.72 -4.27 -11.17
CA THR A 77 -10.01 -3.62 -11.45
C THR A 77 -10.34 -3.65 -12.94
N ASP A 78 -11.32 -4.47 -13.34
CA ASP A 78 -11.82 -4.46 -14.72
C ASP A 78 -12.85 -3.34 -14.94
N THR A 79 -12.42 -2.30 -15.64
CA THR A 79 -13.25 -1.11 -15.94
C THR A 79 -14.46 -1.37 -16.85
N LEU A 80 -14.55 -2.55 -17.47
CA LEU A 80 -15.71 -2.95 -18.28
C LEU A 80 -16.87 -3.47 -17.42
N LEU A 81 -16.60 -3.89 -16.17
CA LEU A 81 -17.63 -4.36 -15.25
C LEU A 81 -18.48 -3.21 -14.70
N PRO A 82 -19.65 -3.51 -14.09
CA PRO A 82 -20.40 -2.53 -13.32
C PRO A 82 -19.53 -1.86 -12.25
N ALA A 83 -19.77 -0.59 -11.96
CA ALA A 83 -18.99 0.22 -11.03
C ALA A 83 -18.95 -0.37 -9.61
N ILE A 84 -20.01 -1.05 -9.18
CA ILE A 84 -20.01 -1.77 -7.90
C ILE A 84 -19.03 -2.96 -7.90
N GLU A 85 -18.89 -3.66 -9.02
CA GLU A 85 -17.94 -4.76 -9.14
C GLU A 85 -16.50 -4.25 -9.24
N GLN A 86 -16.28 -3.12 -9.93
CA GLN A 86 -15.00 -2.41 -9.91
C GLN A 86 -14.59 -2.03 -8.47
N LEU A 87 -15.54 -1.45 -7.72
CA LEU A 87 -15.31 -1.08 -6.32
C LEU A 87 -14.97 -2.31 -5.47
N ARG A 88 -15.70 -3.40 -5.66
CA ARG A 88 -15.45 -4.68 -4.99
C ARG A 88 -14.03 -5.17 -5.29
N GLN A 89 -13.67 -5.34 -6.56
CA GLN A 89 -12.34 -5.80 -6.97
C GLN A 89 -11.22 -4.94 -6.38
N TYR A 90 -11.35 -3.62 -6.46
CA TYR A 90 -10.36 -2.68 -5.94
C TYR A 90 -10.18 -2.82 -4.42
N LEU A 91 -11.28 -2.84 -3.65
CA LEU A 91 -11.20 -2.93 -2.19
C LEU A 91 -10.70 -4.29 -1.70
N PHE A 92 -11.10 -5.39 -2.35
CA PHE A 92 -10.58 -6.73 -2.04
C PHE A 92 -9.09 -6.83 -2.36
N ALA A 93 -8.62 -6.25 -3.47
CA ALA A 93 -7.19 -6.21 -3.78
C ALA A 93 -6.39 -5.45 -2.71
N ARG A 94 -6.91 -4.32 -2.21
CA ARG A 94 -6.30 -3.56 -1.10
C ARG A 94 -6.20 -4.39 0.17
N LEU A 95 -7.28 -5.09 0.54
CA LEU A 95 -7.31 -5.97 1.70
C LEU A 95 -6.30 -7.10 1.58
N ARG A 96 -6.37 -7.89 0.50
CA ARG A 96 -5.51 -9.05 0.28
C ARG A 96 -4.03 -8.68 0.28
N PHE A 97 -3.67 -7.57 -0.37
CA PHE A 97 -2.29 -7.08 -0.34
C PHE A 97 -1.83 -6.73 1.07
N THR A 98 -2.67 -6.02 1.83
CA THR A 98 -2.34 -5.61 3.20
C THR A 98 -2.22 -6.81 4.13
N HIS A 99 -3.13 -7.77 4.00
CA HIS A 99 -3.12 -9.01 4.78
C HIS A 99 -1.87 -9.84 4.49
N ALA A 100 -1.57 -10.09 3.21
CA ALA A 100 -0.37 -10.82 2.79
C ALA A 100 0.92 -10.14 3.28
N PHE A 101 0.97 -8.81 3.26
CA PHE A 101 2.08 -8.05 3.81
C PHE A 101 2.21 -8.21 5.33
N SER A 102 1.08 -8.33 6.04
CA SER A 102 1.04 -8.42 7.50
C SER A 102 1.33 -9.81 8.05
N CYS A 103 0.99 -10.87 7.30
CA CYS A 103 1.17 -12.27 7.72
C CYS A 103 2.64 -12.76 7.80
N GLY A 104 3.62 -11.90 7.53
CA GLY A 104 5.04 -12.28 7.49
C GLY A 104 5.95 -11.65 8.55
N GLY A 105 5.49 -10.67 9.34
CA GLY A 105 6.40 -9.81 10.11
C GLY A 105 6.00 -9.51 11.54
N SER A 106 6.79 -10.00 12.50
CA SER A 106 6.64 -9.71 13.94
C SER A 106 6.92 -8.25 14.29
N HIS A 107 7.56 -7.48 13.40
CA HIS A 107 8.07 -6.14 13.69
C HIS A 107 7.55 -5.01 12.77
N LEU A 108 6.54 -5.29 11.94
CA LEU A 108 5.95 -4.27 11.05
C LEU A 108 5.44 -3.03 11.79
N HIS A 109 5.04 -3.18 13.05
CA HIS A 109 4.58 -2.08 13.89
C HIS A 109 5.62 -0.95 14.01
N GLU A 110 6.91 -1.27 14.11
CA GLU A 110 7.97 -0.25 14.21
C GLU A 110 8.08 0.60 12.94
N LEU A 111 7.91 -0.02 11.76
CA LEU A 111 7.90 0.71 10.48
C LEU A 111 6.63 1.54 10.34
N VAL A 112 5.47 0.99 10.69
CA VAL A 112 4.20 1.74 10.67
C VAL A 112 4.31 2.97 11.57
N GLN A 113 4.82 2.82 12.80
CA GLN A 113 5.02 3.92 13.73
C GLN A 113 5.97 4.98 13.15
N LEU A 114 7.13 4.57 12.63
CA LEU A 114 8.11 5.47 12.02
C LEU A 114 7.48 6.35 10.93
N ILE A 115 6.73 5.71 10.02
CA ILE A 115 6.13 6.40 8.88
C ILE A 115 4.95 7.28 9.33
N THR A 116 4.07 6.79 10.19
CA THR A 116 2.92 7.56 10.69
C THR A 116 3.34 8.77 11.53
N GLU A 117 4.44 8.70 12.28
CA GLU A 117 4.89 9.82 13.11
C GLU A 117 5.75 10.83 12.35
N ARG A 118 6.62 10.35 11.45
CA ARG A 118 7.70 11.18 10.87
C ARG A 118 7.60 11.40 9.36
N HIS A 119 6.85 10.59 8.63
CA HIS A 119 6.75 10.60 7.15
C HIS A 119 5.30 10.49 6.67
N ARG A 120 4.40 11.31 7.23
CA ARG A 120 2.98 11.31 6.87
C ARG A 120 2.71 11.73 5.43
N ASP A 121 3.61 12.51 4.84
CA ASP A 121 3.57 12.88 3.42
C ASP A 121 3.56 11.67 2.49
N VAL A 122 4.32 10.62 2.82
CA VAL A 122 4.34 9.37 2.05
C VAL A 122 2.97 8.69 2.07
N LEU A 123 2.32 8.64 3.23
CA LEU A 123 0.98 8.07 3.38
C LEU A 123 -0.07 8.94 2.67
N ASN A 124 0.02 10.27 2.81
CA ASN A 124 -0.91 11.19 2.16
C ASN A 124 -0.88 11.05 0.63
N CYS A 125 0.30 10.94 0.03
CA CYS A 125 0.42 10.71 -1.42
C CYS A 125 -0.25 9.39 -1.86
N TYR A 126 -0.07 8.33 -1.07
CA TYR A 126 -0.71 7.04 -1.33
C TYR A 126 -2.24 7.11 -1.17
N ASP A 127 -2.70 7.78 -0.11
CA ASP A 127 -4.12 7.94 0.20
C ASP A 127 -4.84 8.77 -0.87
N GLU A 128 -4.24 9.88 -1.32
CA GLU A 128 -4.78 10.69 -2.41
C GLU A 128 -4.86 9.90 -3.72
N ARG A 129 -3.84 9.11 -4.09
CA ARG A 129 -3.90 8.24 -5.28
C ARG A 129 -5.04 7.21 -5.17
N ALA A 130 -5.25 6.64 -3.98
CA ALA A 130 -6.35 5.71 -3.76
C ALA A 130 -7.73 6.40 -3.88
N ILE A 131 -7.85 7.62 -3.36
CA ILE A 131 -9.07 8.43 -3.49
C ILE A 131 -9.33 8.80 -4.95
N ASP A 132 -8.31 9.20 -5.71
CA ASP A 132 -8.43 9.52 -7.14
C ASP A 132 -8.96 8.32 -7.94
N TRP A 133 -8.46 7.11 -7.65
CA TRP A 133 -8.93 5.90 -8.31
C TRP A 133 -10.38 5.55 -7.95
N LEU A 134 -10.73 5.65 -6.66
CA LEU A 134 -12.10 5.46 -6.18
C LEU A 134 -13.06 6.50 -6.77
N GLU A 135 -12.63 7.75 -6.91
CA GLU A 135 -13.40 8.81 -7.56
C GLU A 135 -13.69 8.45 -9.02
N ALA A 136 -12.70 7.95 -9.75
CA ALA A 136 -12.90 7.51 -11.13
C ALA A 136 -13.92 6.35 -11.23
N ILE A 137 -13.91 5.40 -10.29
CA ILE A 137 -14.91 4.32 -10.22
C ILE A 137 -16.31 4.89 -9.96
N VAL A 138 -16.46 5.77 -8.97
CA VAL A 138 -17.74 6.40 -8.63
C VAL A 138 -18.27 7.21 -9.80
N GLN A 139 -17.42 8.02 -10.44
CA GLN A 139 -17.77 8.86 -11.57
C GLN A 139 -18.31 8.03 -12.74
N ARG A 140 -17.65 6.90 -13.08
CA ARG A 140 -18.16 5.95 -14.09
C ARG A 140 -19.53 5.38 -13.72
N GLY A 141 -19.74 5.03 -12.45
CA GLY A 141 -21.03 4.54 -11.97
C GLY A 141 -22.15 5.57 -12.09
N ILE A 142 -21.85 6.85 -11.84
CA ILE A 142 -22.79 7.96 -12.03
C ILE A 142 -23.13 8.14 -13.51
N GLU A 143 -22.12 8.17 -14.38
CA GLU A 143 -22.30 8.35 -15.83
C GLU A 143 -23.11 7.22 -16.47
N ARG A 144 -22.97 6.00 -15.95
CA ARG A 144 -23.74 4.82 -16.39
C ARG A 144 -25.12 4.72 -15.75
N GLY A 145 -25.47 5.61 -14.81
CA GLY A 145 -26.74 5.57 -14.08
C GLY A 145 -26.83 4.45 -13.03
N GLU A 146 -25.70 3.83 -12.67
CA GLU A 146 -25.60 2.78 -11.65
C GLU A 146 -25.60 3.38 -10.23
N PHE A 147 -24.98 4.56 -10.07
CA PHE A 147 -24.92 5.30 -8.80
C PHE A 147 -25.68 6.64 -8.90
N ARG A 148 -26.22 7.09 -7.76
CA ARG A 148 -26.83 8.41 -7.58
C ARG A 148 -25.83 9.53 -7.91
N GLY A 149 -26.33 10.66 -8.40
CA GLY A 149 -25.52 11.80 -8.86
C GLY A 149 -24.94 12.71 -7.76
N GLN A 150 -24.38 12.16 -6.69
CA GLN A 150 -23.63 12.93 -5.67
C GLN A 150 -22.21 13.27 -6.12
N PRO A 151 -21.51 14.23 -5.47
CA PRO A 151 -20.12 14.54 -5.80
C PRO A 151 -19.21 13.30 -5.68
N ALA A 152 -18.57 12.91 -6.78
CA ALA A 152 -17.75 11.70 -6.86
C ALA A 152 -16.57 11.73 -5.86
N ARG A 153 -15.79 12.83 -5.82
CA ARG A 153 -14.71 13.03 -4.83
C ARG A 153 -15.13 12.77 -3.39
N ARG A 154 -16.28 13.34 -2.99
CA ARG A 154 -16.77 13.21 -1.61
C ARG A 154 -17.16 11.78 -1.29
N SER A 155 -17.76 11.08 -2.25
CA SER A 155 -18.12 9.67 -2.12
C SER A 155 -16.88 8.80 -2.03
N ALA A 156 -15.88 9.04 -2.89
CA ALA A 156 -14.60 8.34 -2.88
C ALA A 156 -13.87 8.49 -1.54
N ALA A 157 -13.78 9.71 -1.00
CA ALA A 157 -13.19 9.97 0.32
C ALA A 157 -13.95 9.24 1.45
N SER A 158 -15.28 9.16 1.36
CA SER A 158 -16.11 8.45 2.36
C SER A 158 -15.92 6.93 2.28
N ILE A 159 -15.83 6.38 1.06
CA ILE A 159 -15.53 4.95 0.81
C ILE A 159 -14.12 4.61 1.31
N PHE A 160 -13.14 5.47 1.03
CA PHE A 160 -11.77 5.32 1.51
C PHE A 160 -11.74 5.28 3.04
N MET A 161 -12.41 6.23 3.70
CA MET A 161 -12.49 6.28 5.16
C MET A 161 -13.20 5.05 5.74
N ALA A 162 -14.31 4.63 5.15
CA ALA A 162 -15.06 3.45 5.58
C ALA A 162 -14.27 2.13 5.42
N SER A 163 -13.29 2.10 4.52
CA SER A 163 -12.47 0.92 4.23
C SER A 163 -11.06 0.96 4.84
N ILE A 164 -10.71 2.01 5.58
CA ILE A 164 -9.33 2.24 6.07
C ILE A 164 -8.84 1.09 6.96
N MET A 165 -9.72 0.49 7.77
CA MET A 165 -9.37 -0.63 8.65
C MET A 165 -8.91 -1.87 7.88
N PHE A 166 -9.34 -2.03 6.63
CA PHE A 166 -8.94 -3.14 5.76
C PHE A 166 -7.60 -2.86 5.05
N CYS A 167 -7.00 -1.69 5.28
CA CYS A 167 -5.87 -1.19 4.52
C CYS A 167 -4.63 -0.88 5.38
N VAL A 168 -4.73 -0.99 6.71
CA VAL A 168 -3.64 -0.73 7.65
C VAL A 168 -3.17 -2.04 8.30
N PRO A 169 -1.87 -2.38 8.27
CA PRO A 169 -1.34 -3.65 8.77
C PRO A 169 -1.70 -3.98 10.23
N ILE A 170 -1.79 -2.97 11.10
CA ILE A 170 -2.11 -3.16 12.53
C ILE A 170 -3.55 -3.66 12.77
N PHE A 171 -4.40 -3.73 11.75
CA PHE A 171 -5.74 -4.31 11.88
C PHE A 171 -5.86 -5.71 11.27
N MET A 172 -4.77 -6.24 10.69
CA MET A 172 -4.72 -7.56 10.03
C MET A 172 -4.45 -8.70 11.01
N HIS A 173 -5.27 -8.80 12.05
CA HIS A 173 -5.11 -9.85 13.08
C HIS A 173 -6.02 -11.06 12.85
N GLU A 174 -7.06 -10.88 12.03
CA GLU A 174 -8.04 -11.92 11.72
C GLU A 174 -7.61 -12.72 10.48
N PRO A 175 -8.10 -13.96 10.33
CA PRO A 175 -8.01 -14.72 9.09
C PRO A 175 -8.56 -13.94 7.89
N LEU A 176 -7.99 -14.18 6.70
CA LEU A 176 -8.33 -13.42 5.49
C LEU A 176 -9.82 -13.55 5.14
N ASP A 177 -10.37 -14.75 5.20
CA ASP A 177 -11.78 -15.05 4.95
C ASP A 177 -12.72 -14.24 5.88
N VAL A 178 -12.38 -14.13 7.16
CA VAL A 178 -13.14 -13.30 8.12
C VAL A 178 -13.10 -11.82 7.75
N LEU A 179 -11.95 -11.31 7.32
CA LEU A 179 -11.82 -9.91 6.88
C LEU A 179 -12.55 -9.66 5.57
N GLU A 180 -12.54 -10.64 4.66
CA GLU A 180 -13.26 -10.62 3.38
C GLU A 180 -14.77 -10.56 3.59
N GLU A 181 -15.33 -11.36 4.50
CA GLU A 181 -16.74 -11.30 4.89
C GLU A 181 -17.13 -9.93 5.44
N ARG A 182 -16.30 -9.35 6.33
CA ARG A 182 -16.56 -8.02 6.90
C ARG A 182 -16.47 -6.91 5.86
N LEU A 183 -15.49 -6.98 4.95
CA LEU A 183 -15.37 -6.03 3.87
C LEU A 183 -16.56 -6.13 2.91
N GLN A 184 -17.04 -7.35 2.63
CA GLN A 184 -18.23 -7.55 1.81
C GLN A 184 -19.46 -6.87 2.43
N ALA A 185 -19.68 -7.01 3.74
CA ALA A 185 -20.76 -6.32 4.44
C ALA A 185 -20.66 -4.78 4.34
N VAL A 186 -19.44 -4.22 4.41
CA VAL A 186 -19.22 -2.79 4.21
C VAL A 186 -19.53 -2.38 2.76
N ILE A 187 -19.12 -3.17 1.77
CA ILE A 187 -19.42 -2.93 0.35
C ILE A 187 -20.93 -2.94 0.12
N ASP A 188 -21.67 -3.86 0.73
CA ASP A 188 -23.12 -3.95 0.56
C ASP A 188 -23.83 -2.72 1.14
N LEU A 189 -23.43 -2.25 2.33
CA LEU A 189 -23.94 -1.00 2.91
C LEU A 189 -23.60 0.22 2.05
N LEU A 190 -22.38 0.30 1.51
CA LEU A 190 -21.98 1.37 0.59
C LEU A 190 -22.83 1.34 -0.68
N HIS A 191 -23.08 0.14 -1.23
CA HIS A 191 -23.90 -0.02 -2.43
C HIS A 191 -25.34 0.46 -2.22
N GLU A 192 -25.96 0.12 -1.09
CA GLU A 192 -27.30 0.61 -0.74
C GLU A 192 -27.35 2.14 -0.61
N GLY A 193 -26.27 2.75 -0.10
CA GLY A 193 -26.12 4.19 0.01
C GLY A 193 -25.90 4.89 -1.34
N LEU A 194 -25.30 4.20 -2.32
CA LEU A 194 -24.92 4.74 -3.62
C LEU A 194 -25.96 4.52 -4.72
N ARG A 195 -26.72 3.42 -4.70
CA ARG A 195 -27.65 3.03 -5.78
C ARG A 195 -28.83 3.99 -5.95
N VAL A 196 -29.27 4.21 -7.18
CA VAL A 196 -30.47 5.02 -7.52
C VAL A 196 -31.74 4.36 -7.00
#